data_AF-A0A1A8J298-F1
#
_entry.id   AF-A0A1A8J298-F1
#
_cell.length_a   1.000
_cell.length_b   1.000
_cell.length_c   1.000
_cell.angle_alpha   90.00
_cell.angle_beta   90.00
_cell.angle_gamma   90.00
#
_symmetry.space_group_name_H-M   'P 1'
#
loop_
_entity.id
_entity.type
_entity.pdbx_description
1 polymer ?
#
loop_
_entity_poly.entity_id
_entity_poly.type
_entity_poly.pdbx_seq_one_letter_code
_entity_poly.pdbx_strand_id
1 'polypeptide(L)'
;SGVTDHYALDDNHALHLARKTVRSLNYRKNIEVTIEPTEAPLYAADELYGIVGDNLKRNFDVREVIARIADGSKFDEFKAFYGDTLVTGFSRIFGYPVGIIGNNGVLFSESAKKVFIL
;
A
#
# COMPACT_ATOMS: atom_id res chain seq x y z
N SER A 1 47.26 4.94 4.87
CA SER A 1 46.06 4.42 4.19
C SER A 1 44.83 4.95 4.90
N GLY A 2 44.39 6.17 4.58
CA GLY A 2 43.27 6.85 5.25
C GLY A 2 41.94 6.61 4.54
N VAL A 3 41.57 5.34 4.36
CA VAL A 3 40.36 4.93 3.60
C VAL A 3 39.17 4.74 4.55
N THR A 4 39.34 5.00 5.84
CA THR A 4 38.36 4.67 6.87
C THR A 4 38.29 5.80 7.88
N ASP A 5 37.18 6.54 7.91
CA ASP A 5 36.97 7.67 8.81
C ASP A 5 36.56 7.24 10.23
N HIS A 6 36.12 5.99 10.41
CA HIS A 6 35.69 5.45 11.69
C HIS A 6 36.25 4.06 11.93
N TYR A 7 37.17 3.95 12.88
CA TYR A 7 37.74 2.68 13.33
C TYR A 7 36.79 2.05 14.35
N ALA A 8 36.01 1.05 13.92
CA ALA A 8 35.18 0.27 14.82
C ALA A 8 36.02 -0.86 15.44
N LEU A 9 35.92 -1.02 16.76
CA LEU A 9 36.67 -2.03 17.53
C LEU A 9 35.94 -3.39 17.60
N ASP A 10 34.64 -3.39 17.30
CA ASP A 10 33.74 -4.54 17.35
C ASP A 10 32.48 -4.26 16.50
N ASP A 11 31.76 -5.30 16.06
CA ASP A 11 30.59 -5.16 15.17
C ASP A 11 29.45 -4.34 15.80
N ASN A 12 29.26 -4.49 17.12
CA ASN A 12 28.31 -3.68 17.88
C ASN A 12 28.67 -2.18 17.86
N HIS A 13 29.97 -1.87 17.89
CA HIS A 13 30.45 -0.49 17.80
C HIS A 13 30.30 0.06 16.38
N ALA A 14 30.50 -0.76 15.35
CA ALA A 14 30.24 -0.39 13.95
C ALA A 14 28.76 -0.04 13.72
N LEU A 15 27.83 -0.84 14.25
CA LEU A 15 26.39 -0.56 14.19
C LEU A 15 26.02 0.74 14.93
N HIS A 16 26.65 0.99 16.08
CA HIS A 16 26.45 2.23 16.82
C HIS A 16 26.93 3.46 16.02
N LEU A 17 28.13 3.38 15.43
CA LEU A 17 28.68 4.42 14.57
C LEU A 17 27.80 4.66 13.34
N ALA A 18 27.35 3.60 12.66
CA ALA A 18 26.45 3.70 11.51
C ALA A 18 25.13 4.40 11.87
N ARG A 19 24.49 4.03 13.00
CA ARG A 19 23.26 4.70 13.47
C ARG A 19 23.50 6.17 13.81
N LYS A 20 24.65 6.51 14.37
CA LYS A 20 25.04 7.90 14.68
C LYS A 20 25.22 8.72 13.41
N THR A 21 25.87 8.16 12.40
CA THR A 21 26.03 8.81 11.08
C THR A 21 24.67 9.02 10.41
N VAL A 22 23.80 8.00 10.37
CA VAL A 22 22.43 8.10 9.82
C VAL A 22 21.60 9.13 10.57
N ARG A 23 21.75 9.26 11.89
CA ARG A 23 21.06 10.30 12.67
C ARG A 23 21.58 11.70 12.36
N SER A 24 22.86 11.84 12.03
CA SER A 24 23.47 13.13 11.70
C SER A 24 23.25 13.54 10.25
N LEU A 25 22.75 12.64 9.39
CA LEU A 25 22.16 13.04 8.13
C LEU A 25 20.95 13.91 8.47
N ASN A 26 21.00 15.17 8.07
CA ASN A 26 19.86 16.09 8.09
C ASN A 26 18.81 15.68 7.02
N TYR A 27 18.54 14.38 6.95
CA TYR A 27 17.61 13.75 6.03
C TYR A 27 16.22 13.92 6.59
N ARG A 28 15.52 14.94 6.09
CA ARG A 28 14.08 15.06 6.27
C ARG A 28 13.41 14.40 5.08
N LYS A 29 12.61 13.37 5.36
CA LYS A 29 11.71 12.81 4.35
C LYS A 29 10.62 13.85 4.12
N ASN A 30 10.72 14.60 3.02
CA ASN A 30 9.62 15.43 2.55
C ASN A 30 8.54 14.49 2.03
N ILE A 31 7.43 14.45 2.74
CA ILE A 31 6.25 13.70 2.32
C ILE A 31 5.37 14.70 1.57
N GLU A 32 5.46 14.70 0.24
CA GLU A 32 4.67 15.57 -0.64
C GLU A 32 3.24 15.04 -0.86
N VAL A 33 2.67 14.37 0.15
CA VAL A 33 1.31 13.85 0.09
C VAL A 33 0.54 14.25 1.34
N THR A 34 -0.74 14.54 1.17
CA THR A 34 -1.63 14.90 2.26
C THR A 34 -1.82 13.71 3.19
N ILE A 35 -1.16 13.72 4.35
CA ILE A 35 -1.37 12.72 5.40
C ILE A 35 -2.59 13.14 6.21
N GLU A 36 -3.61 12.30 6.21
CA GLU A 36 -4.79 12.43 7.09
C GLU A 36 -4.65 11.55 8.35
N PRO A 37 -5.41 11.82 9.42
CA PRO A 37 -5.44 10.96 10.59
C PRO A 37 -5.80 9.53 10.18
N THR A 38 -4.98 8.57 10.61
CA THR A 38 -5.17 7.15 10.31
C THR A 38 -6.41 6.65 11.05
N GLU A 39 -7.36 6.09 10.31
CA GLU A 39 -8.54 5.42 10.87
C GLU A 39 -8.37 3.92 10.67
N ALA A 40 -8.56 3.13 11.73
CA ALA A 40 -8.54 1.68 11.57
C ALA A 40 -9.66 1.26 10.61
N PRO A 41 -9.44 0.24 9.76
CA PRO A 41 -10.51 -0.36 8.95
C PRO A 41 -11.68 -0.80 9.84
N LEU A 42 -12.91 -0.69 9.34
CA LEU A 42 -14.11 -1.11 10.08
C LEU A 42 -14.17 -2.64 10.27
N TYR A 43 -13.43 -3.38 9.44
CA TYR A 43 -13.42 -4.83 9.39
C TYR A 43 -12.05 -5.37 9.79
N ALA A 44 -12.02 -6.50 10.52
CA ALA A 44 -10.77 -7.14 10.92
C ALA A 44 -10.03 -7.73 9.71
N ALA A 45 -8.71 -7.57 9.68
CA ALA A 45 -7.87 -8.15 8.64
C ALA A 45 -7.93 -9.69 8.61
N ASP A 46 -8.21 -10.34 9.73
CA ASP A 46 -8.33 -11.80 9.81
C ASP A 46 -9.47 -12.38 8.96
N GLU A 47 -10.48 -11.57 8.63
CA GLU A 47 -11.57 -12.00 7.74
C GLU A 47 -11.13 -12.10 6.27
N LEU A 48 -9.97 -11.53 5.89
CA LEU A 48 -9.41 -11.67 4.54
C LEU A 48 -9.21 -13.14 4.15
N TYR A 49 -8.81 -13.98 5.12
CA TYR A 49 -8.60 -15.41 4.90
C TYR A 49 -9.91 -16.14 4.52
N GLY A 50 -11.06 -15.66 5.02
CA GLY A 50 -12.37 -16.19 4.67
C GLY A 50 -12.84 -15.81 3.27
N ILE A 51 -12.37 -14.68 2.74
CA ILE A 51 -12.84 -14.09 1.47
C ILE A 51 -12.08 -14.64 0.28
N VAL A 52 -10.75 -14.71 0.39
CA VAL A 52 -9.90 -15.29 -0.68
C VAL A 52 -10.14 -16.79 -0.79
N GLY A 53 -10.53 -17.43 0.33
CA GLY A 53 -10.79 -18.86 0.40
C GLY A 53 -9.56 -19.70 0.10
N ASP A 54 -9.75 -21.02 0.13
CA ASP A 54 -8.75 -22.03 -0.25
C ASP A 54 -8.68 -22.25 -1.77
N ASN A 55 -9.68 -21.76 -2.50
CA ASN A 55 -9.93 -22.13 -3.88
C ASN A 55 -9.71 -20.94 -4.83
N LEU A 56 -8.48 -20.81 -5.34
CA LEU A 56 -8.04 -19.73 -6.25
C LEU A 56 -8.88 -19.56 -7.54
N LYS A 57 -9.76 -20.51 -7.87
CA LYS A 57 -10.65 -20.45 -9.03
C LYS A 57 -11.98 -19.75 -8.76
N ARG A 58 -12.31 -19.47 -7.50
CA ARG A 58 -13.53 -18.71 -7.17
C ARG A 58 -13.24 -17.23 -7.35
N ASN A 59 -14.13 -16.55 -8.07
CA ASN A 59 -14.14 -15.10 -8.06
C ASN A 59 -14.51 -14.64 -6.66
N PHE A 60 -13.73 -13.71 -6.13
CA PHE A 60 -13.99 -13.02 -4.87
C PHE A 60 -14.14 -11.53 -5.15
N ASP A 61 -15.01 -10.85 -4.42
CA ASP A 61 -15.19 -9.42 -4.60
C ASP A 61 -13.99 -8.67 -4.00
N VAL A 62 -13.20 -8.04 -4.86
CA VAL A 62 -12.03 -7.24 -4.43
C VAL A 62 -12.46 -6.06 -3.54
N ARG A 63 -13.71 -5.58 -3.63
CA ARG A 63 -14.22 -4.53 -2.74
C ARG A 63 -14.18 -4.93 -1.27
N GLU A 64 -14.42 -6.22 -0.96
CA GLU A 64 -14.35 -6.71 0.41
C GLU A 64 -12.91 -6.74 0.95
N VAL A 65 -11.94 -7.03 0.06
CA VAL A 65 -10.51 -6.94 0.39
C VAL A 65 -10.11 -5.48 0.64
N ILE A 66 -10.56 -4.58 -0.23
CA ILE A 66 -10.26 -3.14 -0.12
C ILE A 66 -10.84 -2.56 1.18
N ALA A 67 -12.08 -2.91 1.55
CA ALA A 67 -12.71 -2.42 2.77
C ALA A 67 -11.93 -2.79 4.05
N ARG A 68 -11.12 -3.85 4.02
CA ARG A 68 -10.28 -4.31 5.15
C ARG A 68 -8.89 -3.69 5.18
N ILE A 69 -8.44 -3.16 4.05
CA ILE A 69 -7.12 -2.54 3.91
C ILE A 69 -7.22 -1.01 4.01
N ALA A 70 -8.31 -0.44 3.50
CA ALA A 70 -8.60 0.99 3.50
C ALA A 70 -8.86 1.53 4.90
N ASP A 71 -8.26 2.67 5.21
CA ASP A 71 -8.53 3.43 6.43
C ASP A 71 -10.00 3.85 6.47
N GLY A 72 -10.66 3.55 7.60
CA GLY A 72 -12.09 3.81 7.79
C GLY A 72 -13.00 3.09 6.77
N SER A 73 -12.48 2.07 6.05
CA SER A 73 -13.15 1.37 4.96
C SER A 73 -13.71 2.30 3.87
N LYS A 74 -13.11 3.49 3.71
CA LYS A 74 -13.49 4.47 2.69
C LYS A 74 -12.84 4.11 1.35
N PHE A 75 -13.67 3.90 0.34
CA PHE A 75 -13.23 3.62 -1.03
C PHE A 75 -14.09 4.39 -2.01
N ASP A 76 -13.48 5.33 -2.72
CA ASP A 76 -14.12 6.10 -3.77
C ASP A 76 -13.94 5.38 -5.11
N GLU A 77 -14.93 4.56 -5.47
CA GLU A 77 -14.89 3.77 -6.70
C GLU A 77 -15.01 4.68 -7.94
N PHE A 78 -14.00 4.62 -8.81
CA PHE A 78 -13.96 5.34 -10.06
C PHE A 78 -14.56 4.51 -11.20
N LYS A 79 -15.58 5.08 -11.88
CA LYS A 79 -16.33 4.44 -12.99
C LYS A 79 -16.87 3.05 -12.61
N ALA A 80 -17.67 2.97 -11.55
CA ALA A 80 -18.30 1.72 -11.09
C ALA A 80 -19.16 1.02 -12.17
N PHE A 81 -19.75 1.77 -13.11
CA PHE A 81 -20.62 1.23 -14.18
C PHE A 81 -19.91 0.93 -15.51
N TYR A 82 -18.57 1.02 -15.56
CA TYR A 82 -17.81 0.81 -16.79
C TYR A 82 -16.82 -0.34 -16.60
N GLY A 83 -17.18 -1.53 -17.10
CA GLY A 83 -16.38 -2.76 -17.02
C GLY A 83 -16.34 -3.34 -15.61
N ASP A 84 -17.36 -4.13 -15.25
CA ASP A 84 -17.51 -4.79 -13.93
C ASP A 84 -16.35 -5.74 -13.56
N THR A 85 -15.50 -6.07 -14.53
CA THR A 85 -14.32 -6.92 -14.34
C THR A 85 -13.15 -6.18 -13.71
N LEU A 86 -13.13 -4.84 -13.70
CA LEU A 86 -12.04 -4.04 -13.13
C LEU A 86 -12.57 -3.01 -12.13
N VAL A 87 -12.25 -3.21 -10.86
CA VAL A 87 -12.52 -2.27 -9.77
C VAL A 87 -11.35 -1.31 -9.69
N THR A 88 -11.62 -0.01 -9.78
CA THR A 88 -10.60 1.04 -9.62
C THR A 88 -11.14 2.10 -8.71
N GLY A 89 -10.31 2.68 -7.87
CA GLY A 89 -10.74 3.79 -7.03
C GLY A 89 -9.62 4.36 -6.20
N PHE A 90 -9.96 5.39 -5.45
CA PHE A 90 -9.05 6.03 -4.53
C PHE A 90 -9.40 5.66 -3.10
N SER A 91 -8.38 5.51 -2.28
CA SER A 91 -8.52 5.21 -0.86
C SER A 91 -7.34 5.80 -0.10
N ARG A 92 -7.33 5.61 1.22
CA ARG A 92 -6.23 5.99 2.09
C ARG A 92 -5.80 4.79 2.91
N ILE A 93 -4.49 4.62 3.09
CA ILE A 93 -3.91 3.58 3.93
C ILE A 93 -2.89 4.25 4.83
N PHE A 94 -3.06 4.13 6.15
CA PHE A 94 -2.28 4.87 7.15
C PHE A 94 -2.16 6.37 6.86
N GLY A 95 -3.27 6.99 6.43
CA GLY A 95 -3.34 8.41 6.10
C GLY A 95 -2.78 8.79 4.73
N TYR A 96 -2.07 7.88 4.05
CA TYR A 96 -1.49 8.11 2.73
C TYR A 96 -2.54 7.89 1.63
N PRO A 97 -2.71 8.83 0.68
CA PRO A 97 -3.59 8.62 -0.46
C PRO A 97 -3.00 7.56 -1.38
N VAL A 98 -3.82 6.58 -1.76
CA VAL A 98 -3.46 5.48 -2.66
C VAL A 98 -4.52 5.30 -3.74
N GLY A 99 -4.08 4.95 -4.95
CA GLY A 99 -4.94 4.45 -6.02
C GLY A 99 -4.96 2.93 -5.97
N ILE A 100 -6.15 2.34 -5.91
CA ILE A 100 -6.32 0.89 -5.88
C ILE A 100 -6.90 0.43 -7.21
N ILE A 101 -6.29 -0.61 -7.77
CA ILE A 101 -6.75 -1.28 -8.99
C ILE A 101 -6.88 -2.77 -8.64
N GLY A 102 -8.11 -3.28 -8.71
CA GLY A 102 -8.48 -4.64 -8.39
C GLY A 102 -9.14 -5.34 -9.57
N ASN A 103 -8.81 -6.60 -9.77
CA ASN A 103 -9.42 -7.42 -10.81
C ASN A 103 -10.50 -8.34 -10.22
N ASN A 104 -11.73 -8.23 -10.70
CA ASN A 104 -12.88 -9.03 -10.28
C ASN A 104 -13.27 -10.11 -11.32
N GLY A 105 -12.50 -10.29 -12.39
CA GLY A 105 -12.80 -11.29 -13.42
C GLY A 105 -11.80 -11.41 -14.58
N VAL A 106 -12.28 -11.85 -15.75
CA VAL A 106 -11.46 -11.96 -16.97
C VAL A 106 -11.25 -10.57 -17.55
N LEU A 107 -9.99 -10.22 -17.85
CA LEU A 107 -9.62 -8.95 -18.47
C LEU A 107 -10.16 -8.89 -19.91
N PHE A 108 -11.15 -8.03 -20.15
CA PHE A 108 -11.61 -7.71 -21.50
C PHE A 108 -10.90 -6.43 -21.99
N SER A 109 -10.75 -6.28 -23.30
CA SER A 109 -10.03 -5.17 -23.94
C SER A 109 -10.61 -3.77 -23.63
N GLU A 110 -11.88 -3.68 -23.22
CA GLU A 110 -12.49 -2.44 -22.71
C GLU A 110 -11.95 -2.02 -21.34
N SER A 111 -11.54 -2.97 -20.50
CA SER A 111 -10.95 -2.74 -19.17
C SER A 111 -9.57 -2.08 -19.26
N ALA A 112 -8.80 -2.33 -20.33
CA ALA A 112 -7.47 -1.75 -20.54
C ALA A 112 -7.50 -0.23 -20.78
N LYS A 113 -8.58 0.30 -21.39
CA LYS A 113 -8.76 1.76 -21.56
C LYS A 113 -9.06 2.49 -20.25
N LYS A 114 -9.58 1.79 -19.25
CA LYS A 114 -9.91 2.36 -17.93
C LYS A 114 -8.65 2.68 -17.11
N VAL A 115 -7.61 1.84 -17.21
CA VAL A 115 -6.33 2.02 -16.50
C VAL A 115 -5.50 3.16 -17.09
N PHE A 116 -5.61 3.44 -18.39
CA PHE A 116 -4.77 4.45 -19.05
C PHE A 116 -5.09 5.92 -18.64
N ILE A 117 -6.19 6.15 -17.93
CA ILE A 117 -6.67 7.49 -17.54
C ILE A 117 -6.51 7.76 -16.03
N LEU A 118 -6.09 6.74 -15.26
CA LEU A 118 -5.76 6.84 -13.83
C LEU A 118 -4.28 7.15 -13.64
#